data_AF-A0A1P8UJQ8-F1
#
_entry.id   AF-A0A1P8UJQ8-F1
#
_cell.length_a   1.000
_cell.length_b   1.000
_cell.length_c   1.000
_cell.angle_alpha   90.00
_cell.angle_beta   90.00
_cell.angle_gamma   90.00
#
_symmetry.space_group_name_H-M   'P 1'
#
loop_
_entity.id
_entity.type
_entity.pdbx_description
1 polymer ?
#
loop_
_entity_poly.entity_id
_entity_poly.type
_entity_poly.pdbx_seq_one_letter_code
_entity_poly.pdbx_strand_id
1 'polypeptide(L)'
;MAQRIEGRLIIDLMRGCLSEVSGVLKNMRGELSEQDPERMVLRNGLLFSLDMNLAAIHMLGMKLMEAEATAAVELENAEKVIIGLCGSFMDAPLARLIDDALEGFAVTDERVQGELATGGTGGMRLQ
;
A
#
# COMPACT_ATOMS: atom_id res chain seq x y z
N MET A 1 14.16 2.66 13.14
CA MET A 1 15.35 1.98 12.55
C MET A 1 14.94 1.57 11.15
N ALA A 2 15.70 1.93 10.12
CA ALA A 2 15.34 1.56 8.76
C ALA A 2 15.44 0.04 8.57
N GLN A 3 14.46 -0.55 7.88
CA GLN A 3 14.44 -1.97 7.52
C GLN A 3 14.75 -2.11 6.04
N ARG A 4 15.75 -2.92 5.72
CA ARG A 4 16.03 -3.29 4.33
C ARG A 4 15.16 -4.48 3.94
N ILE A 5 14.50 -4.38 2.79
CA ILE A 5 13.66 -5.41 2.19
C ILE A 5 14.23 -5.72 0.82
N GLU A 6 14.42 -7.01 0.53
CA GLU A 6 15.00 -7.50 -0.73
C GLU A 6 14.03 -8.46 -1.40
N GLY A 7 13.97 -8.41 -2.73
CA GLY A 7 13.07 -9.21 -3.55
C GLY A 7 12.22 -8.33 -4.47
N ARG A 8 12.22 -8.63 -5.77
CA ARG A 8 11.52 -7.81 -6.74
C ARG A 8 10.02 -7.93 -6.57
N LEU A 9 9.52 -9.15 -6.37
CA LEU A 9 8.08 -9.39 -6.36
C LEU A 9 7.41 -8.91 -5.08
N ILE A 10 8.12 -8.93 -3.95
CA ILE A 10 7.59 -8.33 -2.71
C ILE A 10 7.52 -6.81 -2.83
N ILE A 11 8.49 -6.17 -3.50
CA ILE A 11 8.46 -4.72 -3.79
C ILE A 11 7.30 -4.41 -4.74
N ASP A 12 7.10 -5.20 -5.79
CA ASP A 12 5.97 -5.03 -6.72
C ASP A 12 4.62 -5.26 -6.04
N LEU A 13 4.53 -6.22 -5.12
CA LEU A 13 3.33 -6.44 -4.29
C LEU A 13 3.01 -5.20 -3.45
N MET A 14 4.01 -4.63 -2.77
CA MET A 14 3.84 -3.39 -1.99
C MET A 14 3.39 -2.22 -2.87
N ARG A 15 3.91 -2.10 -4.10
CA ARG A 15 3.48 -1.08 -5.07
C ARG A 15 2.04 -1.27 -5.52
N GLY A 16 1.63 -2.51 -5.80
CA GLY A 16 0.25 -2.85 -6.15
C GLY A 16 -0.70 -2.43 -5.03
N CYS A 17 -0.34 -2.78 -3.81
CA CYS A 17 -1.09 -2.43 -2.61
C CYS A 17 -1.27 -0.91 -2.43
N LEU A 18 -0.19 -0.12 -2.56
CA LEU A 18 -0.27 1.34 -2.53
C LEU A 18 -1.14 1.91 -3.66
N SER A 19 -1.10 1.30 -4.84
CA SER A 19 -1.88 1.74 -5.99
C SER A 19 -3.38 1.56 -5.76
N GLU A 20 -3.77 0.43 -5.19
CA GLU A 20 -5.17 0.15 -4.82
C GLU A 20 -5.68 1.13 -3.76
N VAL A 21 -4.93 1.29 -2.66
CA VAL A 21 -5.30 2.23 -1.59
C VAL A 21 -5.33 3.67 -2.12
N SER A 22 -4.38 4.06 -2.97
CA SER A 22 -4.40 5.37 -3.63
C SER A 22 -5.68 5.57 -4.45
N GLY A 23 -6.14 4.54 -5.17
CA GLY A 23 -7.40 4.56 -5.92
C GLY A 23 -8.61 4.80 -5.00
N VAL A 24 -8.69 4.06 -3.89
CA VAL A 24 -9.77 4.23 -2.89
C VAL A 24 -9.78 5.64 -2.32
N LEU A 25 -8.62 6.15 -1.89
CA LEU A 25 -8.52 7.50 -1.32
C LEU A 25 -8.88 8.60 -2.33
N LYS A 26 -8.54 8.43 -3.61
CA LYS A 26 -8.95 9.37 -4.68
C LYS A 26 -10.47 9.37 -4.88
N ASN A 27 -11.11 8.20 -4.83
CA ASN A 27 -12.56 8.10 -4.93
C ASN A 27 -13.24 8.78 -3.74
N MET A 28 -12.79 8.48 -2.50
CA MET A 28 -13.29 9.14 -1.29
C MET A 28 -13.14 10.66 -1.36
N ARG A 29 -11.99 11.14 -1.85
CA ARG A 29 -11.74 12.57 -2.05
C ARG A 29 -12.72 13.19 -3.05
N GLY A 30 -13.00 12.49 -4.14
CA GLY A 30 -14.00 12.90 -5.14
C GLY A 30 -15.39 13.01 -4.51
N GLU A 31 -15.86 11.95 -3.86
CA GLU A 31 -17.16 11.91 -3.17
C GLU A 31 -17.30 13.04 -2.12
N LEU A 32 -16.26 13.27 -1.31
CA LEU A 32 -16.24 14.37 -0.33
C LEU A 32 -16.27 15.76 -0.98
N SER A 33 -15.73 15.91 -2.20
CA SER A 33 -15.74 17.19 -2.91
C SER A 33 -17.12 17.56 -3.44
N GLU A 34 -17.97 16.56 -3.69
CA GLU A 34 -19.35 16.72 -4.17
C GLU A 34 -20.36 16.95 -3.03
N GLN A 35 -19.95 16.82 -1.77
CA GLN A 35 -20.83 16.98 -0.60
C GLN A 35 -21.20 18.44 -0.27
N ASP A 36 -22.43 18.59 0.23
CA ASP A 36 -23.12 19.85 0.54
C ASP A 36 -22.30 20.81 1.44
N PRO A 37 -22.18 22.11 1.10
CA PRO A 37 -21.43 23.12 1.86
C PRO A 37 -21.82 23.31 3.34
N GLU A 38 -22.95 22.79 3.83
CA GLU A 38 -23.36 22.93 5.24
C GLU A 38 -22.34 22.36 6.26
N ARG A 39 -21.45 21.46 5.85
CA ARG A 39 -20.37 20.89 6.68
C ARG A 39 -18.96 21.31 6.26
N MET A 40 -18.81 22.54 5.76
CA MET A 40 -17.58 23.07 5.17
C MET A 40 -16.30 22.82 5.98
N VAL A 41 -16.28 23.06 7.30
CA VAL A 41 -15.04 22.95 8.11
C VAL A 41 -14.57 21.50 8.21
N LEU A 42 -15.48 20.57 8.54
CA LEU A 42 -15.16 19.15 8.63
C LEU A 42 -14.75 18.60 7.27
N ARG A 43 -15.50 18.94 6.21
CA ARG A 43 -15.20 18.53 4.83
C ARG A 43 -13.80 18.99 4.42
N ASN A 44 -13.46 20.25 4.66
CA ASN A 44 -12.15 20.80 4.31
C ASN A 44 -11.02 20.13 5.11
N GLY A 45 -11.24 19.83 6.39
CA GLY A 45 -10.29 19.08 7.21
C GLY A 45 -10.04 17.66 6.69
N LEU A 46 -11.11 16.97 6.28
CA LEU A 46 -11.02 15.63 5.69
C LEU A 46 -10.31 15.66 4.33
N LEU A 47 -10.63 16.63 3.46
CA LEU A 47 -9.95 16.81 2.17
C LEU A 47 -8.45 17.06 2.35
N PHE A 48 -8.07 17.93 3.31
CA PHE A 48 -6.67 18.16 3.62
C PHE A 48 -5.98 16.88 4.10
N SER A 49 -6.61 16.11 4.99
CA SER A 49 -6.05 14.83 5.44
C SER A 49 -5.88 13.83 4.30
N LEU A 50 -6.85 13.77 3.38
CA LEU A 50 -6.78 12.89 2.20
C LEU A 50 -5.64 13.32 1.26
N ASP A 51 -5.48 14.61 1.01
CA ASP A 51 -4.40 15.15 0.18
C ASP A 51 -3.02 14.83 0.77
N MET A 52 -2.85 14.99 2.09
CA MET A 52 -1.61 14.64 2.79
C MET A 52 -1.30 13.13 2.71
N ASN A 53 -2.31 12.28 2.89
CA ASN A 53 -2.14 10.83 2.79
C ASN A 53 -1.81 10.39 1.36
N LEU A 54 -2.47 10.98 0.36
CA LEU A 54 -2.19 10.72 -1.05
C LEU A 54 -0.76 11.14 -1.43
N ALA A 55 -0.29 12.28 -0.92
CA ALA A 55 1.09 12.72 -1.10
C ALA A 55 2.10 11.75 -0.47
N ALA A 56 1.84 11.28 0.76
CA ALA A 56 2.68 10.30 1.44
C ALA A 56 2.77 8.97 0.67
N ILE A 57 1.62 8.44 0.23
CA ILE A 57 1.53 7.23 -0.60
C ILE A 57 2.27 7.42 -1.93
N HIS A 58 2.14 8.60 -2.55
CA HIS A 58 2.83 8.90 -3.81
C HIS A 58 4.36 8.90 -3.64
N MET A 59 4.88 9.56 -2.60
CA MET A 59 6.32 9.58 -2.31
C MET A 59 6.86 8.17 -2.05
N LEU A 60 6.12 7.36 -1.28
CA LEU A 60 6.49 5.98 -1.02
C LEU A 60 6.41 5.11 -2.28
N GLY A 61 5.42 5.34 -3.14
CA GLY A 61 5.30 4.68 -4.44
C GLY A 61 6.49 4.98 -5.36
N MET A 62 6.97 6.23 -5.39
CA MET A 62 8.19 6.59 -6.13
C MET A 62 9.42 5.86 -5.57
N LYS A 63 9.57 5.83 -4.25
CA LYS A 63 10.68 5.12 -3.58
C LYS A 63 10.72 3.63 -3.93
N LEU A 64 9.56 2.96 -3.92
CA LEU A 64 9.46 1.55 -4.32
C LEU A 64 9.71 1.34 -5.82
N MET A 65 9.32 2.29 -6.68
CA MET A 65 9.61 2.24 -8.10
C MET A 65 11.12 2.35 -8.38
N GLU A 66 11.83 3.23 -7.67
CA GLU A 66 13.29 3.34 -7.76
C GLU A 66 14.00 2.06 -7.30
N ALA A 67 13.44 1.39 -6.27
CA ALA A 67 13.94 0.12 -5.76
C ALA A 67 13.78 -1.07 -6.72
N GLU A 68 12.96 -0.96 -7.77
CA GLU A 68 12.79 -2.01 -8.78
C GLU A 68 14.12 -2.31 -9.50
N ALA A 69 14.94 -1.28 -9.74
CA ALA A 69 16.24 -1.42 -10.40
C ALA A 69 17.26 -2.20 -9.56
N THR A 70 17.14 -2.17 -8.23
CA THR A 70 18.08 -2.78 -7.28
C THR A 70 17.51 -4.02 -6.59
N ALA A 71 16.23 -4.32 -6.82
CA ALA A 71 15.45 -5.34 -6.10
C ALA A 71 15.55 -5.20 -4.57
N ALA A 72 15.76 -3.99 -4.07
CA ALA A 72 15.92 -3.73 -2.65
C ALA A 72 15.49 -2.31 -2.27
N VAL A 73 14.74 -2.18 -1.18
CA VAL A 73 14.28 -0.90 -0.62
C VAL A 73 14.62 -0.81 0.87
N GLU A 74 14.95 0.39 1.34
CA GLU A 74 15.06 0.69 2.77
C GLU A 74 13.84 1.47 3.23
N LEU A 75 13.10 0.93 4.19
CA LEU A 75 11.89 1.55 4.73
C LEU A 75 12.13 2.08 6.14
N GLU A 76 11.80 3.35 6.36
CA GLU A 76 11.72 3.97 7.67
C GLU A 76 10.45 3.56 8.42
N ASN A 77 10.41 3.78 9.73
CA ASN A 77 9.27 3.38 10.57
C ASN A 77 7.92 3.90 10.06
N ALA A 78 7.86 5.16 9.61
CA ALA A 78 6.61 5.73 9.09
C ALA A 78 6.17 5.06 7.79
N GLU A 79 7.11 4.75 6.90
CA GLU A 79 6.85 4.05 5.64
C GLU A 79 6.39 2.62 5.89
N LYS A 80 7.02 1.92 6.85
CA LYS A 80 6.60 0.58 7.29
C LYS A 80 5.14 0.58 7.77
N VAL A 81 4.74 1.59 8.54
CA VAL A 81 3.36 1.72 9.02
C VAL A 81 2.40 1.92 7.86
N ILE A 82 2.76 2.77 6.88
CA ILE A 82 1.91 2.99 5.69
C ILE A 82 1.78 1.69 4.88
N ILE A 83 2.88 0.98 4.61
CA ILE A 83 2.85 -0.30 3.89
C ILE A 83 2.01 -1.33 4.65
N GLY A 84 2.22 -1.49 5.98
CA GLY A 84 1.47 -2.45 6.78
C GLY A 84 -0.03 -2.13 6.83
N LEU A 85 -0.39 -0.84 6.94
CA LEU A 85 -1.78 -0.41 6.83
C LEU A 85 -2.37 -0.77 5.46
N CYS A 86 -1.64 -0.52 4.37
CA CYS A 86 -2.11 -0.88 3.04
C CYS A 86 -2.26 -2.41 2.91
N GLY A 87 -1.27 -3.16 3.40
CA GLY A 87 -1.26 -4.63 3.38
C GLY A 87 -2.45 -5.25 4.10
N SER A 88 -2.99 -4.58 5.14
CA SER A 88 -4.17 -5.04 5.87
C SER A 88 -5.46 -5.09 5.04
N PHE A 89 -5.50 -4.43 3.88
CA PHE A 89 -6.61 -4.50 2.93
C PHE A 89 -6.46 -5.63 1.90
N MET A 90 -5.31 -6.33 1.88
CA MET A 90 -5.07 -7.45 0.97
C MET A 90 -5.62 -8.75 1.54
N ASP A 91 -5.78 -9.75 0.66
CA ASP A 91 -6.08 -11.12 1.09
C ASP A 91 -5.04 -11.63 2.09
N ALA A 92 -5.50 -12.38 3.09
CA ALA A 92 -4.68 -12.80 4.23
C ALA A 92 -3.33 -13.45 3.85
N PRO A 93 -3.20 -14.28 2.80
CA PRO A 93 -1.91 -14.82 2.40
C PRO A 93 -0.94 -13.75 1.89
N LEU A 94 -1.42 -12.76 1.12
CA LEU A 94 -0.60 -11.66 0.59
C LEU A 94 -0.23 -10.65 1.69
N ALA A 95 -1.18 -10.36 2.58
CA ALA A 95 -0.94 -9.50 3.74
C ALA A 95 0.20 -10.05 4.62
N ARG A 96 0.23 -11.36 4.85
CA ARG A 96 1.31 -12.03 5.60
C ARG A 96 2.69 -11.90 4.94
N LEU A 97 2.76 -11.88 3.60
CA LEU A 97 4.05 -11.65 2.91
C LEU A 97 4.59 -10.24 3.21
N ILE A 98 3.69 -9.25 3.24
CA ILE A 98 4.04 -7.87 3.57
C ILE A 98 4.47 -7.79 5.03
N ASP A 99 3.71 -8.36 5.96
CA ASP A 99 4.04 -8.36 7.38
C ASP A 99 5.41 -9.00 7.64
N ASP A 100 5.65 -10.18 7.06
CA ASP A 100 6.93 -10.88 7.19
C ASP A 100 8.11 -10.03 6.69
N ALA A 101 7.95 -9.37 5.53
CA ALA A 101 8.97 -8.49 5.00
C ALA A 101 9.23 -7.26 5.90
N LEU A 102 8.17 -6.68 6.48
CA LEU A 102 8.26 -5.56 7.41
C LEU A 102 8.90 -5.97 8.76
N GLU A 103 8.71 -7.22 9.18
CA GLU A 103 9.34 -7.78 10.37
C GLU A 103 10.81 -8.21 10.13
N GLY A 104 11.24 -8.23 8.86
CA GLY A 104 12.62 -8.52 8.47
C GLY A 104 12.86 -9.99 8.13
N PHE A 105 11.81 -10.79 7.96
CA PHE A 105 11.92 -12.13 7.42
C PHE A 105 12.16 -12.10 5.91
N ALA A 106 12.92 -13.08 5.42
CA ALA A 106 13.16 -13.22 3.99
C ALA A 106 11.87 -13.67 3.28
N VAL A 107 11.49 -12.94 2.22
CA VAL A 107 10.34 -13.24 1.37
C VAL A 107 10.86 -13.44 -0.06
N THR A 108 11.00 -14.69 -0.48
CA THR A 108 11.55 -15.00 -1.81
C THR A 108 10.51 -14.77 -2.90
N ASP A 109 10.98 -14.47 -4.11
CA ASP A 109 10.10 -14.28 -5.27
C ASP A 109 9.23 -15.52 -5.54
N GLU A 110 9.75 -16.74 -5.33
CA GLU A 110 8.97 -17.98 -5.49
C GLU A 110 7.81 -18.06 -4.50
N ARG A 111 8.02 -17.60 -3.25
CA ARG A 111 6.97 -17.55 -2.24
C ARG A 111 5.86 -16.57 -2.65
N VAL A 112 6.24 -15.39 -3.14
CA VAL A 112 5.29 -14.39 -3.63
C VAL A 112 4.49 -14.93 -4.82
N GLN A 113 5.16 -15.57 -5.80
CA GLN A 113 4.49 -16.19 -6.95
C GLN A 113 3.52 -17.29 -6.53
N GLY A 114 3.91 -18.11 -5.54
CA GLY A 114 3.04 -19.16 -5.01
C GLY A 114 1.71 -18.62 -4.50
N GLU A 115 1.75 -17.56 -3.69
CA GLU A 115 0.54 -16.95 -3.13
C GLU A 115 -0.30 -16.19 -4.18
N LEU A 116 0.35 -15.54 -5.15
CA LEU A 116 -0.36 -14.89 -6.27
C LEU A 116 -1.06 -15.92 -7.16
N ALA A 117 -0.45 -17.09 -7.37
CA ALA A 117 -1.02 -18.16 -8.19
C ALA A 117 -2.23 -18.85 -7.50
N THR A 118 -2.20 -18.99 -6.17
CA THR A 118 -3.33 -19.54 -5.39
C THR A 118 -4.48 -18.53 -5.29
N GLY A 119 -4.18 -17.24 -5.15
CA GLY A 119 -5.19 -16.16 -5.12
C GLY A 119 -6.03 -16.05 -6.40
N GLY A 120 -5.49 -16.43 -7.56
CA GLY A 120 -6.20 -16.43 -8.85
C GLY A 120 -7.41 -17.39 -8.95
N THR A 121 -7.61 -18.28 -7.96
CA THR A 121 -8.77 -19.21 -7.92
C THR A 121 -9.88 -18.76 -6.97
N GLY A 122 -9.67 -17.74 -6.15
CA GLY A 122 -10.65 -17.18 -5.23
C GLY A 122 -11.06 -15.78 -5.68
N GLY A 123 -12.13 -15.70 -6.47
CA GLY A 123 -12.63 -14.44 -7.00
C GLY A 123 -12.72 -13.33 -5.95
N MET A 124 -12.13 -12.19 -6.30
CA MET A 124 -12.32 -10.88 -5.69
C MET A 124 -13.80 -10.65 -5.36
N ARG A 125 -14.15 -10.76 -4.08
CA ARG A 125 -15.40 -10.25 -3.50
C ARG A 125 -15.05 -9.27 -2.41
N LEU A 126 -14.94 -8.01 -2.83
CA LEU A 126 -15.27 -6.90 -1.94
C LEU A 126 -16.80 -6.96 -1.76
N GLN A 127 -17.25 -7.39 -0.58
CA GLN A 127 -18.57 -7.07 -0.05
C GLN A 127 -18.42 -5.96 0.98
#